data_AF-A0A925CJV3-F1
#
_entry.id   AF-A0A925CJV3-F1
#
_cell.length_a   1.000
_cell.length_b   1.000
_cell.length_c   1.000
_cell.angle_alpha   90.00
_cell.angle_beta   90.00
_cell.angle_gamma   90.00
#
_symmetry.space_group_name_H-M   'P 1'
#
loop_
_entity.id
_entity.type
_entity.pdbx_description
1 polymer ?
#
loop_
_entity_poly.entity_id
_entity_poly.type
_entity_poly.pdbx_seq_one_letter_code
_entity_poly.pdbx_strand_id
1 'polypeptide(L)'
;MSQGDLPAALGAYRKGLAIRETVAGRDPGNTDWQRDLIVSDVKLSEVTGDKAYAAKALDIAQTMQKRGTLVPSDAWMVDDLKRRSGQ
;
A
#
# COMPACT_ATOMS: atom_id res chain seq x y z
N MET A 1 -18.97 -2.66 -22.73
CA MET A 1 -18.04 -1.73 -22.05
C MET A 1 -16.63 -2.21 -22.35
N SER A 2 -15.87 -1.45 -23.14
CA SER A 2 -14.49 -1.77 -23.45
C SER A 2 -13.68 -1.62 -22.16
N GLN A 3 -13.21 -2.72 -21.59
CA GLN A 3 -12.26 -2.74 -20.48
C GLN A 3 -10.88 -2.25 -20.99
N GLY A 4 -10.83 -1.02 -21.50
CA GLY A 4 -9.69 -0.44 -22.21
C GLY A 4 -8.39 -0.80 -21.51
N ASP A 5 -7.52 -1.50 -22.24
CA ASP A 5 -6.31 -2.22 -21.80
C ASP A 5 -6.01 -2.22 -20.29
N LEU A 6 -6.90 -2.83 -19.50
CA LEU A 6 -6.71 -3.01 -18.06
C LEU A 6 -5.34 -3.64 -17.73
N PRO A 7 -4.83 -4.63 -18.50
CA PRO A 7 -3.48 -5.15 -18.29
C PRO A 7 -2.37 -4.11 -18.52
N ALA A 8 -2.49 -3.24 -19.54
CA ALA A 8 -1.49 -2.21 -19.81
C ALA A 8 -1.52 -1.11 -18.74
N ALA A 9 -2.71 -0.70 -18.29
CA ALA A 9 -2.88 0.25 -17.20
C ALA A 9 -2.29 -0.30 -15.89
N LEU A 10 -2.53 -1.58 -15.58
CA LEU A 10 -1.94 -2.24 -14.42
C LEU A 10 -0.41 -2.31 -14.52
N GLY A 11 0.13 -2.58 -15.71
CA GLY A 11 1.57 -2.57 -15.96
C GLY A 11 2.19 -1.18 -15.72
N ALA A 12 1.56 -0.12 -16.22
CA ALA A 12 2.01 1.25 -15.98
C ALA A 12 1.92 1.64 -14.49
N TYR A 13 0.83 1.25 -13.82
CA TYR A 13 0.65 1.52 -12.40
C TYR A 13 1.73 0.83 -11.54
N ARG A 14 2.03 -0.45 -11.82
CA ARG A 14 3.09 -1.20 -11.12
C ARG A 14 4.48 -0.56 -11.29
N LYS A 15 4.80 -0.02 -12.48
CA LYS A 15 6.04 0.75 -12.70
C LYS A 15 6.07 2.02 -11.84
N GLY A 16 4.96 2.75 -11.77
CA GLY A 16 4.85 3.91 -10.88
C GLY A 16 4.95 3.54 -9.41
N LEU A 17 4.39 2.40 -9.00
CA LEU A 17 4.52 1.89 -7.64
C LEU A 17 5.99 1.63 -7.27
N ALA A 18 6.78 1.01 -8.14
CA ALA A 18 8.20 0.74 -7.86
C ALA A 18 9.00 2.02 -7.57
N ILE A 19 8.64 3.14 -8.22
CA ILE A 19 9.24 4.46 -7.93
C ILE A 19 8.79 4.95 -6.55
N ARG A 20 7.50 4.83 -6.20
CA ARG A 20 6.99 5.20 -4.86
C ARG A 20 7.63 4.36 -3.76
N GLU A 21 7.78 3.04 -3.96
CA GLU A 21 8.51 2.14 -3.05
C GLU A 21 9.95 2.65 -2.83
N THR A 22 10.65 3.03 -3.90
CA THR A 22 12.00 3.58 -3.82
C THR A 22 12.05 4.90 -3.06
N VAL A 23 11.12 5.82 -3.32
CA VAL A 23 11.06 7.13 -2.65
C VAL A 23 10.73 6.97 -1.17
N ALA A 24 9.70 6.17 -0.83
CA ALA A 24 9.32 5.87 0.55
C ALA A 24 10.44 5.14 1.32
N GLY A 25 11.25 4.32 0.64
CA GLY A 25 12.41 3.67 1.24
C GLY A 25 13.56 4.62 1.61
N ARG A 26 13.65 5.81 0.99
CA ARG A 26 14.69 6.80 1.29
C ARG A 26 14.45 7.55 2.59
N ASP A 27 13.18 7.80 2.91
CA ASP A 27 12.78 8.39 4.19
C ASP A 27 11.64 7.58 4.81
N PRO A 28 11.98 6.52 5.57
CA PRO A 28 10.99 5.71 6.26
C PRO A 28 10.26 6.43 7.41
N GLY A 29 10.68 7.66 7.77
CA GLY A 29 10.02 8.51 8.76
C GLY A 29 8.97 9.45 8.14
N ASN A 30 9.00 9.65 6.82
CA ASN A 30 8.03 10.47 6.11
C ASN A 30 6.68 9.75 6.03
N THR A 31 5.76 10.13 6.90
CA THR A 31 4.45 9.50 7.06
C THR A 31 3.59 9.60 5.81
N ASP A 32 3.69 10.69 5.06
CA ASP A 32 2.90 10.91 3.85
C ASP A 32 3.33 9.95 2.76
N TRP A 33 4.65 9.75 2.60
CA TRP A 33 5.18 8.79 1.62
C TRP A 33 4.82 7.34 1.98
N GLN A 34 4.86 6.99 3.27
CA GLN A 34 4.42 5.66 3.71
C GLN A 34 2.92 5.45 3.49
N ARG A 35 2.10 6.47 3.77
CA ARG A 35 0.64 6.43 3.54
C ARG A 35 0.31 6.28 2.06
N ASP A 36 0.99 7.02 1.19
CA ASP A 36 0.83 6.91 -0.27
C ASP A 36 1.14 5.51 -0.77
N LEU A 37 2.15 4.85 -0.19
CA LEU A 37 2.51 3.48 -0.51
C LEU A 37 1.42 2.50 -0.05
N ILE A 38 0.95 2.63 1.20
CA ILE A 38 -0.16 1.82 1.72
C ILE A 38 -1.42 1.94 0.83
N VAL A 39 -1.82 3.17 0.47
CA VAL A 39 -2.99 3.40 -0.38
C VAL A 39 -2.78 2.77 -1.76
N SER A 40 -1.56 2.83 -2.30
CA SER A 40 -1.25 2.25 -3.61
C SER A 40 -1.36 0.73 -3.62
N ASP A 41 -0.86 0.09 -2.56
CA ASP A 41 -0.93 -1.36 -2.35
C ASP A 41 -2.38 -1.83 -2.09
N VAL A 42 -3.17 -1.09 -1.30
CA VAL A 42 -4.60 -1.40 -1.11
C VAL A 42 -5.35 -1.39 -2.44
N LYS A 43 -5.14 -0.37 -3.27
CA LYS A 43 -5.77 -0.28 -4.60
C LYS A 43 -5.38 -1.44 -5.50
N LEU A 44 -4.11 -1.88 -5.47
CA LEU A 44 -3.68 -3.03 -6.25
C LEU A 44 -4.30 -4.32 -5.74
N SER A 45 -4.41 -4.50 -4.42
CA SER A 45 -5.11 -5.65 -3.86
C SER A 45 -6.57 -5.69 -4.31
N GLU A 46 -7.27 -4.55 -4.32
CA GLU A 46 -8.66 -4.44 -4.78
C GLU A 46 -8.81 -4.72 -6.28
N VAL A 47 -7.92 -4.16 -7.11
CA VAL A 47 -7.99 -4.31 -8.58
C VAL A 47 -7.58 -5.71 -9.03
N THR A 48 -6.63 -6.34 -8.34
CA THR A 48 -6.06 -7.64 -8.77
C THR A 48 -6.60 -8.84 -7.98
N GLY A 49 -7.21 -8.62 -6.82
CA GLY A 49 -7.56 -9.67 -5.87
C GLY A 49 -6.36 -10.28 -5.14
N ASP A 50 -5.15 -9.81 -5.41
CA ASP A 50 -3.92 -10.34 -4.80
C ASP A 50 -3.75 -9.77 -3.38
N LYS A 51 -3.85 -10.67 -2.40
CA LYS A 51 -3.69 -10.35 -0.98
C LYS A 51 -2.25 -9.98 -0.61
N ALA A 52 -1.27 -10.29 -1.45
CA ALA A 52 0.12 -9.93 -1.20
C ALA A 52 0.31 -8.41 -1.11
N TYR A 53 -0.45 -7.63 -1.89
CA TYR A 53 -0.41 -6.17 -1.79
C TYR A 53 -1.00 -5.68 -0.45
N ALA A 54 -2.10 -6.27 0.02
CA ALA A 54 -2.61 -5.95 1.35
C ALA A 54 -1.63 -6.32 2.47
N ALA A 55 -0.87 -7.42 2.32
CA ALA A 55 0.19 -7.79 3.26
C ALA A 55 1.36 -6.80 3.26
N LYS A 56 1.78 -6.29 2.09
CA LYS A 56 2.78 -5.20 2.01
C LYS A 56 2.32 -3.95 2.73
N ALA A 57 1.10 -3.51 2.46
CA ALA A 57 0.50 -2.37 3.15
C ALA A 57 0.46 -2.58 4.67
N LEU A 58 0.13 -3.80 5.13
CA LEU A 58 0.12 -4.12 6.55
C LEU A 58 1.50 -3.97 7.19
N ASP A 59 2.55 -4.47 6.54
CA ASP A 59 3.93 -4.39 7.04
C ASP A 59 4.38 -2.93 7.24
N ILE A 60 4.04 -2.06 6.28
CA ILE A 60 4.31 -0.62 6.39
C ILE A 60 3.55 -0.02 7.57
N ALA A 61 2.25 -0.29 7.70
CA ALA A 61 1.43 0.24 8.79
C ALA A 61 1.95 -0.22 10.17
N GLN A 62 2.34 -1.49 10.31
CA GLN A 62 2.96 -2.03 11.52
C GLN A 62 4.33 -1.38 11.80
N THR A 63 5.12 -1.13 10.76
CA THR A 63 6.41 -0.43 10.90
C THR A 63 6.21 1.00 11.38
N MET A 64 5.23 1.72 10.82
CA MET A 64 4.87 3.07 11.28
C MET A 64 4.38 3.06 12.73
N GLN A 65 3.55 2.07 13.10
CA GLN A 65 3.08 1.91 14.47
C GLN A 65 4.23 1.66 15.46
N LYS A 66 5.13 0.73 15.15
CA LYS A 66 6.32 0.43 15.98
C LYS A 66 7.24 1.63 16.17
N ARG A 67 7.30 2.53 15.17
CA ARG A 67 8.10 3.77 15.22
C ARG A 67 7.37 4.94 15.86
N GLY A 68 6.08 4.81 16.16
CA GLY A 68 5.25 5.93 16.64
C GLY A 68 4.97 6.99 15.57
N THR A 69 5.18 6.68 14.29
CA THR A 69 4.88 7.58 13.17
C THR A 69 3.49 7.36 12.58
N LEU A 70 2.83 6.24 12.91
CA LEU A 70 1.42 6.06 12.59
C LEU A 70 0.58 6.95 13.51
N VAL A 71 -0.09 7.96 12.93
CA VAL A 71 -0.95 8.85 13.70
C VAL A 71 -2.17 8.10 14.25
N PRO A 72 -2.70 8.47 15.43
CA PRO A 72 -3.81 7.75 16.04
C PRO A 72 -5.07 7.64 15.17
N SER A 73 -5.35 8.64 14.33
CA SER A 73 -6.47 8.62 13.37
C SER A 73 -6.36 7.54 12.30
N ASP A 74 -5.17 6.98 12.11
CA ASP A 74 -4.88 5.93 11.13
C ASP A 74 -4.63 4.56 11.78
N ALA A 75 -4.75 4.44 13.10
CA ALA A 75 -4.50 3.18 13.81
C ALA A 75 -5.40 2.02 13.31
N TRP A 76 -6.62 2.34 12.84
CA TRP A 76 -7.56 1.38 12.27
C TRP A 76 -7.01 0.65 11.03
N MET A 77 -6.04 1.25 10.33
CA MET A 77 -5.47 0.68 9.10
C MET A 77 -4.82 -0.68 9.37
N VAL A 78 -4.17 -0.87 10.52
CA VAL A 78 -3.49 -2.13 10.84
C VAL A 78 -4.48 -3.29 10.88
N ASP A 79 -5.63 -3.12 11.54
CA ASP A 79 -6.61 -4.19 11.66
C ASP A 79 -7.40 -4.40 10.36
N ASP A 80 -7.65 -3.34 9.59
CA ASP A 80 -8.24 -3.47 8.25
C ASP A 80 -7.34 -4.25 7.29
N LEU A 81 -6.04 -3.93 7.29
CA LEU A 81 -5.05 -4.55 6.42
C LEU A 81 -4.78 -6.01 6.79
N LYS A 82 -4.82 -6.37 8.08
CA LYS A 82 -4.81 -7.79 8.52
C LYS A 82 -5.93 -8.58 7.86
N ARG A 83 -7.18 -8.12 8.00
CA ARG A 83 -8.36 -8.76 7.39
C ARG A 83 -8.21 -8.92 5.87
N ARG A 84 -7.76 -7.86 5.17
CA ARG A 84 -7.56 -7.89 3.72
C ARG A 84 -6.47 -8.86 3.29
N SER A 85 -5.37 -8.92 4.06
CA SER A 85 -4.25 -9.84 3.80
C SER A 85 -4.55 -11.29 4.16
N GLY A 86 -5.61 -11.55 4.93
CA GLY A 86 -5.95 -12.88 5.43
C GLY A 86 -5.15 -13.31 6.66
N GLN A 87 -4.59 -12.35 7.40
CA GLN A 87 -3.91 -12.52 8.67
C GLN A 87 -4.83 -12.27 9.86
#